data_AF-A0A8H5LNV9-F1
#
_entry.id   AF-A0A8H5LNV9-F1
#
_cell.length_a   1.000
_cell.length_b   1.000
_cell.length_c   1.000
_cell.angle_alpha   90.00
_cell.angle_beta   90.00
_cell.angle_gamma   90.00
#
_symmetry.space_group_name_H-M   'P 1'
#
loop_
_entity.id
_entity.type
_entity.pdbx_description
1 polymer ?
#
loop_
_entity_poly.entity_id
_entity_poly.type
_entity_poly.pdbx_seq_one_letter_code
_entity_poly.pdbx_strand_id
1 'polypeptide(L)'
;MLIRNINSGPALAFRYSSLLLPHLTPKPRLITVVMLSRRMQSVVVPVTRVLPDCWGHRGASSRFPENTLASFEAAIRDGAEGIESGISA
;
A
#
# COMPACT_ATOMS: atom_id res chain seq x y z
N MET A 1 23.68 6.28 -1.12
CA MET A 1 22.66 7.33 -1.00
C MET A 1 21.29 6.66 -1.08
N LEU A 2 20.46 6.79 -0.05
CA LEU A 2 19.07 6.32 -0.10
C LEU A 2 18.17 7.46 -0.57
N ILE A 3 17.31 7.20 -1.55
CA ILE A 3 16.33 8.14 -2.08
C ILE A 3 14.96 7.77 -1.54
N ARG A 4 14.22 8.75 -1.01
CA ARG A 4 12.87 8.54 -0.51
C ARG A 4 11.80 8.81 -1.56
N ASN A 5 10.77 7.96 -1.60
CA ASN A 5 9.57 8.18 -2.38
C ASN A 5 8.76 9.32 -1.78
N ILE A 6 8.73 10.46 -2.47
CA ILE A 6 7.99 11.66 -2.04
C ILE A 6 6.46 11.53 -2.13
N ASN A 7 5.94 10.48 -2.76
CA ASN A 7 4.50 10.21 -2.89
C ASN A 7 3.94 9.35 -1.74
N SER A 8 4.78 8.95 -0.78
CA SER A 8 4.38 8.23 0.44
C SER A 8 3.73 9.20 1.45
N GLY A 9 2.53 9.71 1.12
CA GLY A 9 1.75 10.54 2.04
C GLY A 9 1.25 9.77 3.28
N PRO A 10 0.91 10.44 4.40
CA PRO A 10 0.41 9.77 5.59
C PRO A 10 -1.05 9.33 5.40
N ALA A 11 -1.28 8.07 5.02
CA ALA A 11 -2.62 7.51 4.89
C ALA A 11 -2.95 6.60 6.07
N LEU A 12 -3.42 7.17 7.20
CA LEU A 12 -4.36 6.55 8.15
C LEU A 12 -4.64 7.47 9.35
N ALA A 13 -5.68 8.30 9.25
CA ALA A 13 -6.37 8.84 10.42
C ALA A 13 -7.78 9.33 10.06
N PHE A 14 -8.67 8.43 9.63
CA PHE A 14 -10.10 8.68 9.78
C PHE A 14 -10.67 7.72 10.81
N ARG A 15 -10.68 8.20 12.06
CA ARG A 15 -11.49 7.61 13.12
C ARG A 15 -12.96 7.82 12.74
N TYR A 16 -13.68 6.74 12.45
CA TYR A 16 -15.15 6.79 12.52
C TYR A 16 -15.55 6.85 14.00
N SER A 17 -15.79 8.07 14.47
CA SER A 17 -16.36 8.36 15.78
C SER A 17 -17.78 7.78 15.83
N SER A 18 -17.96 6.78 16.68
CA SER A 18 -19.23 6.14 16.98
C SER A 18 -19.95 6.97 18.05
N LEU A 19 -21.01 7.70 17.69
CA LEU A 19 -21.97 8.27 18.64
C LEU A 19 -23.40 8.29 18.06
N LEU A 20 -24.17 7.29 18.50
CA LEU A 20 -25.59 7.30 18.91
C LEU A 20 -26.50 8.43 18.42
N LEU A 21 -27.55 8.06 17.67
CA LEU A 21 -28.86 8.74 17.65
C LEU A 21 -29.99 7.70 17.68
N PRO A 22 -31.18 8.03 18.23
CA PRO A 22 -32.07 7.08 18.88
C PRO A 22 -33.26 6.65 18.02
N HIS A 23 -33.71 5.42 18.27
CA HIS A 23 -35.10 4.98 18.37
C HIS A 23 -36.12 5.57 17.37
N LEU A 24 -36.31 4.88 16.24
CA LEU A 24 -37.54 4.97 15.44
C LEU A 24 -38.11 3.55 15.26
N THR A 25 -39.39 3.42 15.55
CA THR A 25 -40.17 2.18 15.67
C THR A 25 -40.35 1.45 14.33
N PRO A 26 -40.57 0.11 14.34
CA PRO A 26 -40.77 -0.63 13.09
C PRO A 26 -42.23 -0.47 12.61
N LYS A 27 -42.42 -0.06 11.35
CA LYS A 27 -43.70 -0.23 10.63
C LYS A 27 -43.71 -1.62 9.97
N PRO A 28 -44.75 -2.44 10.14
CA PRO A 28 -44.84 -3.71 9.44
C PRO A 28 -45.27 -3.42 7.99
N ARG A 29 -44.35 -3.58 7.05
CA ARG A 29 -44.71 -3.71 5.63
C ARG A 29 -44.39 -5.14 5.22
N LEU A 30 -45.45 -5.82 4.82
CA LEU A 30 -45.51 -7.16 4.22
C LEU A 30 -44.26 -7.42 3.36
N ILE A 31 -43.35 -8.28 3.84
CA ILE A 31 -42.13 -8.60 3.12
C ILE A 31 -42.50 -9.69 2.11
N THR A 32 -42.79 -9.28 0.88
CA THR A 32 -42.76 -10.17 -0.28
C THR A 32 -41.40 -10.85 -0.34
N VAL A 33 -41.35 -12.17 -0.14
CA VAL A 33 -40.13 -12.97 -0.28
C VAL A 33 -39.79 -13.04 -1.76
N VAL A 34 -39.09 -12.02 -2.27
CA VAL A 34 -38.39 -12.12 -3.54
C VAL A 34 -37.19 -13.02 -3.27
N MET A 35 -37.20 -14.23 -3.84
CA MET A 35 -36.03 -15.11 -3.94
C MET A 35 -34.97 -14.40 -4.80
N LEU A 36 -34.23 -13.48 -4.18
CA LEU A 36 -33.04 -12.88 -4.76
C LEU A 36 -31.97 -13.96 -4.78
N SER A 37 -31.86 -14.63 -5.93
CA SER A 37 -30.70 -15.43 -6.29
C SER A 37 -29.46 -14.59 -6.04
N ARG A 38 -28.80 -14.81 -4.90
CA ARG A 38 -27.52 -14.19 -4.57
C ARG A 38 -26.50 -14.82 -5.48
N ARG A 39 -26.39 -14.27 -6.69
CA ARG A 39 -25.24 -14.50 -7.56
C ARG A 39 -24.02 -14.12 -6.74
N MET A 40 -23.26 -15.13 -6.32
CA MET A 40 -22.03 -14.97 -5.57
C MET A 40 -21.04 -14.30 -6.52
N GLN A 41 -21.01 -12.97 -6.49
CA GLN A 41 -20.05 -12.19 -7.27
C GLN A 41 -18.70 -12.33 -6.57
N SER A 42 -17.67 -12.70 -7.33
CA SER A 42 -16.30 -12.70 -6.85
C SER A 42 -15.96 -11.29 -6.38
N VAL A 43 -15.62 -11.14 -5.11
CA VAL A 43 -15.13 -9.87 -4.58
C VAL A 43 -13.71 -9.69 -5.12
N VAL A 44 -13.56 -8.82 -6.13
CA VAL A 44 -12.23 -8.41 -6.59
C VAL A 44 -11.71 -7.41 -5.57
N VAL A 45 -10.76 -7.86 -4.73
CA VAL A 45 -9.98 -6.94 -3.90
C VAL A 45 -8.92 -6.27 -4.79
N PRO A 46 -8.95 -4.94 -4.96
CA PRO A 46 -7.89 -4.27 -5.69
C PRO A 46 -6.59 -4.39 -4.89
N VAL A 47 -5.60 -5.11 -5.44
CA VAL A 47 -4.23 -5.08 -4.92
C VAL A 47 -3.66 -3.72 -5.28
N THR A 48 -3.66 -2.79 -4.33
CA THR A 48 -2.95 -1.52 -4.47
C THR A 48 -1.45 -1.82 -4.46
N ARG A 49 -0.76 -1.54 -5.57
CA ARG A 49 0.71 -1.63 -5.60
C ARG A 49 1.29 -0.49 -4.76
N VAL A 50 1.83 -0.83 -3.59
CA VAL A 50 2.59 0.11 -2.76
C VAL A 50 4.02 0.15 -3.30
N LEU A 51 4.48 1.34 -3.69
CA LEU A 51 5.87 1.53 -4.10
C LEU A 51 6.77 1.56 -2.85
N PRO A 52 8.02 1.09 -2.94
CA PRO A 52 8.98 1.21 -1.85
C PRO A 52 9.20 2.68 -1.45
N ASP A 53 9.35 2.92 -0.15
CA ASP A 53 9.56 4.25 0.41
C ASP A 53 11.01 4.70 0.31
N CYS A 54 11.98 3.78 0.37
CA CYS A 54 13.41 4.06 0.22
C CYS A 54 14.05 3.19 -0.86
N TRP A 55 14.90 3.82 -1.67
CA TRP A 55 15.62 3.20 -2.78
C TRP A 55 17.13 3.46 -2.68
N GLY A 56 17.96 2.44 -2.88
CA GLY A 56 19.40 2.61 -3.07
C GLY A 56 19.71 3.08 -4.50
N HIS A 57 20.12 4.34 -4.68
CA HIS A 57 20.49 4.90 -5.99
C HIS A 57 21.84 4.35 -6.47
N ARG A 58 21.81 3.45 -7.46
CA ARG A 58 22.97 2.65 -7.89
C ARG A 58 23.66 1.92 -6.73
N GLY A 59 22.86 1.49 -5.75
CA GLY A 59 23.32 0.98 -4.45
C GLY A 59 23.66 2.07 -3.43
N ALA A 60 24.57 1.78 -2.50
CA ALA A 60 25.07 2.74 -1.51
C ALA A 60 26.18 3.63 -2.09
N SER A 61 25.90 4.25 -3.24
CA SER A 61 26.82 5.05 -4.09
C SER A 61 27.56 6.20 -3.40
N SER A 62 27.10 6.64 -2.22
CA SER A 62 27.78 7.65 -1.41
C SER A 62 28.97 7.10 -0.61
N ARG A 63 29.10 5.77 -0.50
CA ARG A 63 30.12 5.08 0.30
C ARG A 63 30.87 3.99 -0.46
N PHE A 64 30.26 3.43 -1.52
CA PHE A 64 30.81 2.35 -2.32
C PHE A 64 30.75 2.70 -3.81
N PRO A 65 31.63 2.11 -4.65
CA PRO A 65 31.54 2.26 -6.10
C PRO A 65 30.16 1.84 -6.59
N GLU A 66 29.53 2.68 -7.41
CA GLU A 66 28.18 2.46 -7.93
C GLU A 66 28.06 1.17 -8.76
N ASN A 67 26.85 0.60 -8.80
CA ASN A 67 26.54 -0.59 -9.60
C ASN A 67 27.44 -1.81 -9.29
N THR A 68 27.95 -1.91 -8.07
CA THR A 68 28.71 -3.06 -7.58
C THR A 68 27.93 -3.87 -6.55
N LEU A 69 28.21 -5.17 -6.44
CA LEU A 69 27.62 -6.02 -5.39
C LEU A 69 27.83 -5.44 -3.99
N ALA A 70 29.04 -4.95 -3.69
CA ALA A 70 29.34 -4.31 -2.41
C ALA A 70 28.42 -3.10 -2.12
N SER A 71 28.14 -2.28 -3.13
CA SER A 71 27.22 -1.15 -2.99
C SER A 71 25.77 -1.59 -2.77
N PHE A 72 25.33 -2.68 -3.42
CA PHE A 72 23.97 -3.21 -3.26
C PHE A 72 23.77 -3.85 -1.89
N GLU A 73 24.71 -4.68 -1.44
CA GLU A 73 24.69 -5.29 -0.11
C GLU A 73 24.67 -4.24 1.00
N ALA A 74 25.43 -3.16 0.83
CA ALA A 74 25.42 -2.05 1.78
C ALA A 74 24.09 -1.31 1.79
N ALA A 75 23.46 -1.05 0.64
CA ALA A 75 22.15 -0.42 0.59
C ALA A 75 21.06 -1.28 1.23
N ILE A 76 21.09 -2.60 1.04
CA ILE A 76 20.17 -3.55 1.69
C ILE A 76 20.35 -3.50 3.20
N ARG A 77 21.61 -3.52 3.69
CA ARG A 77 21.91 -3.41 5.13
C ARG A 77 21.49 -2.08 5.74
N ASP A 78 21.53 -1.00 4.96
CA ASP A 78 21.04 0.32 5.36
C ASP A 78 19.50 0.43 5.37
N GLY A 79 18.79 -0.60 4.91
CA GLY A 79 17.32 -0.64 4.89
C GLY A 79 16.68 -0.13 3.60
N ALA A 80 17.37 -0.16 2.47
CA ALA A 80 16.72 0.09 1.19
C ALA A 80 15.69 -1.02 0.87
N GLU A 81 14.45 -0.65 0.55
CA GLU A 81 13.43 -1.62 0.12
C GLU A 81 13.49 -1.91 -1.38
N GLY A 82 14.16 -1.04 -2.15
CA GLY A 82 14.45 -1.24 -3.57
C GLY A 82 15.85 -0.76 -3.95
N ILE A 83 16.36 -1.25 -5.07
CA ILE A 83 17.65 -0.83 -5.66
C ILE A 83 17.39 -0.37 -7.09
N GLU A 84 17.93 0.77 -7.46
CA GLU A 84 18.04 1.21 -8.85
C GLU A 84 19.44 0.85 -9.35
N SER A 85 19.53 0.25 -10.54
CA SER A 85 20.80 -0.11 -11.18
C SER A 85 20.83 0.39 -12.62
N GLY A 86 22.01 0.85 -13.05
CA GLY A 86 22.26 1.25 -14.43
C GLY A 86 22.74 0.08 -15.26
N ILE A 87 22.17 -0.08 -16.46
CA ILE A 87 22.74 -0.94 -17.51
C ILE A 87 23.12 -0.07 -18.70
N SER A 88 24.20 -0.41 -19.39
CA SER A 88 24.58 0.19 -20.68
C SER A 88 24.56 -0.93 -21.73
N ALA A 89 23.91 -0.66 -22.86
CA ALA A 89 23.73 -1.60 -23.97
C ALA A 89 24.97 -1.66 -24.87
#